data_AF-A0A7R9EWY0-F1
#
_entry.id   AF-A0A7R9EWY0-F1
#
_cell.length_a   1.000
_cell.length_b   1.000
_cell.length_c   1.000
_cell.angle_alpha   90.00
_cell.angle_beta   90.00
_cell.angle_gamma   90.00
#
_symmetry.space_group_name_H-M   'P 1'
#
loop_
_entity.id
_entity.type
_entity.pdbx_description
1 polymer ?
#
loop_
_entity_poly.entity_id
_entity_poly.type
_entity_poly.pdbx_seq_one_letter_code
_entity_poly.pdbx_strand_id
1 'polypeptide(L)'
;MKIELYYDVVLSLQSPSLQAVGIIRQLIQMNLAGPPVLRQQQHWEFDPEIADMRSPGYQAQYGRRGEQLIESLGRGEEGFFAGNGLRQ
;
A
#
# COMPACT_ATOMS: atom_id res chain seq x y z
N MET A 1 -19.23 24.15 -30.16
CA MET A 1 -19.83 23.00 -29.45
C MET A 1 -18.90 22.33 -28.44
N LYS A 2 -17.65 21.97 -28.76
CA LYS A 2 -16.72 21.37 -27.78
C LYS A 2 -16.32 22.28 -26.61
N ILE A 3 -16.24 23.60 -26.86
CA ILE A 3 -15.85 24.60 -25.85
C ILE A 3 -16.97 24.80 -24.81
N GLU A 4 -18.23 24.87 -25.25
CA GLU A 4 -19.41 24.95 -24.37
C GLU A 4 -19.50 23.78 -23.39
N LEU A 5 -19.29 22.55 -23.88
CA LEU A 5 -19.29 21.34 -23.05
C LEU A 5 -18.18 21.35 -21.98
N TYR A 6 -17.03 21.97 -22.28
CA TYR A 6 -15.95 22.09 -21.31
C TYR A 6 -16.31 23.04 -20.17
N TYR A 7 -16.94 24.17 -20.49
CA TYR A 7 -17.39 25.14 -19.48
C TYR A 7 -18.52 24.60 -18.62
N ASP A 8 -19.47 23.87 -19.21
CA ASP A 8 -20.56 23.23 -18.45
C ASP A 8 -20.04 22.19 -17.45
N VAL A 9 -19.05 21.37 -17.85
CA VAL A 9 -18.42 20.42 -16.94
C VAL A 9 -17.70 21.15 -15.81
N VAL A 10 -16.95 22.20 -16.11
CA VAL A 10 -16.23 23.00 -15.10
C VAL A 10 -17.20 23.70 -14.13
N LEU A 11 -18.31 24.26 -14.62
CA LEU A 11 -19.34 24.87 -13.77
C LEU A 11 -20.04 23.83 -12.90
N SER A 12 -20.33 22.64 -13.44
CA SER A 12 -20.99 21.57 -12.68
C SER A 12 -20.15 21.07 -11.49
N LEU A 13 -18.82 21.08 -11.64
CA LEU A 13 -17.87 20.71 -10.58
C LEU A 13 -17.81 21.74 -9.44
N GLN A 14 -18.25 22.97 -9.68
CA GLN A 14 -18.33 24.02 -8.65
C GLN A 14 -19.70 24.08 -7.96
N SER A 15 -20.63 23.18 -8.31
CA SER A 15 -21.96 23.16 -7.72
C SER A 15 -21.91 23.05 -6.18
N PRO A 16 -22.72 23.86 -5.45
CA PRO A 16 -22.71 23.86 -3.98
C PRO A 16 -23.01 22.49 -3.37
N SER A 17 -23.78 21.66 -4.07
CA SER A 17 -24.12 20.29 -3.67
C SER A 17 -22.91 19.35 -3.65
N LEU A 18 -22.04 19.41 -4.65
CA LEU A 18 -20.79 18.63 -4.67
C LEU A 18 -19.82 19.08 -3.57
N GLN A 19 -19.77 20.39 -3.30
CA GLN A 19 -18.95 20.92 -2.20
C GLN A 19 -19.48 20.49 -0.82
N ALA A 20 -20.80 20.48 -0.62
CA ALA A 20 -21.43 20.02 0.61
C ALA A 20 -21.11 18.54 0.91
N VAL A 21 -21.16 17.68 -0.11
CA VAL A 21 -20.78 16.26 0.03
C VAL A 21 -19.30 16.11 0.38
N GLY A 22 -18.42 16.93 -0.21
CA GLY A 22 -17.00 16.98 0.13
C GLY A 22 -16.74 17.33 1.59
N ILE A 23 -17.41 18.37 2.09
CA ILE A 23 -17.29 18.83 3.49
C ILE A 23 -17.79 17.76 4.46
N ILE A 24 -18.96 17.17 4.21
CA ILE A 24 -19.52 16.10 5.06
C ILE A 24 -18.57 14.90 5.11
N ARG A 25 -18.07 14.47 3.95
CA ARG A 25 -17.12 13.37 3.86
C ARG A 25 -15.84 13.65 4.65
N GLN A 26 -15.34 14.89 4.57
CA GLN A 26 -14.14 15.31 5.29
C GLN A 26 -14.36 15.38 6.81
N LEU A 27 -15.51 15.87 7.26
CA LEU A 27 -15.89 15.88 8.67
C LEU A 27 -16.03 14.45 9.23
N ILE A 28 -16.64 13.54 8.46
CA ILE A 28 -16.75 12.13 8.85
C ILE A 28 -15.36 11.49 8.94
N GLN A 29 -14.50 11.70 7.93
CA GLN A 29 -13.13 11.15 7.95
C GLN A 29 -12.32 11.65 9.14
N MET A 30 -12.36 12.95 9.43
CA MET A 30 -11.60 13.55 10.53
C MET A 30 -12.08 13.11 11.92
N ASN A 31 -13.38 12.86 12.09
CA ASN A 31 -13.94 12.43 13.38
C ASN A 31 -13.89 10.90 13.58
N LEU A 32 -14.10 10.11 12.52
CA LEU A 32 -14.17 8.65 12.60
C LEU A 32 -12.79 7.98 12.43
N ALA A 33 -11.97 8.47 11.51
CA ALA A 33 -10.69 7.87 11.15
C ALA A 33 -9.48 8.69 11.65
N GLY A 34 -9.71 9.90 12.16
CA GLY A 34 -8.65 10.84 12.54
C GLY A 34 -7.97 11.48 11.33
N PRO A 35 -7.01 12.41 11.55
CA PRO A 35 -6.22 12.97 10.47
C PRO A 35 -5.48 11.84 9.73
N PRO A 36 -5.35 11.90 8.40
CA PRO A 36 -4.66 10.86 7.64
C PRO A 36 -3.19 10.80 8.11
N VAL A 37 -2.81 9.73 8.81
CA VAL A 37 -1.42 9.46 9.17
C VAL A 37 -0.71 8.95 7.92
N LEU A 38 -0.27 9.88 7.07
CA LEU A 38 0.29 9.59 5.74
C LEU A 38 1.64 8.85 5.79
N ARG A 39 2.32 8.83 6.94
CA ARG A 39 3.57 8.10 7.13
C ARG A 39 3.85 7.90 8.62
N GLN A 40 3.77 6.66 9.09
CA GLN A 40 4.36 6.33 10.39
C GLN A 40 5.87 6.28 10.21
N GLN A 41 6.61 6.99 11.07
CA GLN A 41 8.06 6.82 11.11
C GLN A 41 8.33 5.46 11.75
N GLN A 42 8.76 4.50 10.95
CA GLN A 42 9.15 3.19 11.43
C GLN A 42 10.66 3.15 11.56
N HIS A 43 11.15 2.90 12.76
CA HIS A 43 12.56 2.63 13.01
C HIS A 43 12.76 1.12 13.12
N TRP A 44 13.83 0.63 12.50
CA TRP A 44 14.27 -0.76 12.59
C TRP A 44 15.68 -0.75 13.13
N GLU A 45 15.94 -1.53 14.18
CA GLU A 45 17.28 -1.80 14.65
C GLU A 45 17.96 -2.74 13.64
N PHE A 46 18.67 -2.16 12.67
CA PHE A 46 19.41 -2.91 11.67
C PHE A 46 20.84 -3.14 12.13
N ASP A 47 21.17 -4.39 12.41
CA ASP A 47 22.53 -4.85 12.69
C ASP A 47 23.18 -5.39 11.41
N PRO A 48 24.18 -4.70 10.84
CA PRO A 48 24.82 -5.13 9.60
C PRO A 48 25.58 -6.45 9.73
N GLU A 49 26.17 -6.75 10.89
CA GLU A 49 26.95 -7.97 11.09
C GLU A 49 26.03 -9.20 11.06
N ILE A 50 24.89 -9.11 11.75
CA ILE A 50 23.87 -10.16 11.74
C ILE A 50 23.26 -10.31 10.35
N ALA A 51 23.04 -9.20 9.63
CA ALA A 51 22.50 -9.23 8.28
C ALA A 51 23.41 -9.99 7.32
N ASP A 52 24.72 -9.73 7.36
CA ASP A 52 25.71 -10.42 6.52
C ASP A 52 25.77 -11.92 6.85
N MET A 53 25.74 -12.27 8.13
CA MET A 53 25.72 -13.67 8.58
C MET A 53 24.46 -14.43 8.12
N ARG A 54 23.30 -13.77 8.09
CA ARG A 54 22.02 -14.40 7.71
C ARG A 54 21.73 -14.34 6.22
N SER A 55 22.44 -13.50 5.46
CA SER A 55 22.21 -13.30 4.03
C SER A 55 22.29 -14.61 3.22
N PRO A 56 23.23 -15.55 3.46
CA PRO A 56 23.29 -16.78 2.67
C PRO A 56 22.10 -17.70 2.93
N GLY A 57 21.67 -17.82 4.19
CA GLY A 57 20.50 -18.61 4.57
C GLY A 57 19.20 -18.05 3.98
N TYR A 58 19.07 -16.72 4.00
CA TYR A 58 17.95 -16.03 3.37
C TYR A 58 17.92 -16.26 1.85
N GLN A 59 19.06 -16.11 1.18
CA GLN A 59 19.16 -16.32 -0.27
C GLN A 59 18.89 -17.77 -0.68
N ALA A 60 19.35 -18.73 0.12
CA ALA A 60 19.07 -20.15 -0.10
C ALA A 60 17.59 -20.50 0.08
N GLN A 61 16.88 -19.77 0.96
CA GLN A 61 15.47 -20.01 1.23
C GLN A 61 14.52 -19.28 0.28
N TYR A 62 14.85 -18.06 -0.14
CA TYR A 62 13.90 -17.17 -0.85
C TYR A 62 14.39 -16.68 -2.21
N GLY A 63 15.58 -17.11 -2.65
CA GLY A 63 16.24 -16.61 -3.84
C GLY A 63 17.14 -15.40 -3.54
N ARG A 64 18.04 -15.09 -4.48
CA ARG A 64 19.08 -14.06 -4.32
C ARG A 64 18.51 -12.68 -3.96
N ARG A 65 17.31 -12.34 -4.43
CA ARG A 65 16.63 -11.07 -4.13
C ARG A 65 15.33 -11.27 -3.35
N GLY A 66 15.10 -12.45 -2.79
CA GLY A 66 13.86 -12.78 -2.10
C GLY A 66 12.66 -12.90 -3.04
N GLU A 67 12.88 -13.25 -4.31
CA GLU A 67 11.83 -13.36 -5.33
C GLU A 67 10.68 -14.28 -4.88
N GLN A 68 11.01 -15.41 -4.24
CA GLN A 68 10.04 -16.38 -3.74
C GLN A 68 9.27 -15.85 -2.53
N LEU A 69 9.91 -15.04 -1.68
CA LEU A 69 9.24 -14.39 -0.56
C LEU A 69 8.21 -13.39 -1.08
N ILE A 70 8.60 -12.52 -2.01
CA ILE A 70 7.72 -11.52 -2.61
C ILE A 70 6.50 -12.19 -3.26
N GLU A 71 6.74 -13.28 -4.00
CA GLU A 71 5.69 -14.05 -4.64
C GLU A 71 4.72 -14.67 -3.60
N SER A 72 5.25 -15.17 -2.48
CA SER A 72 4.43 -15.72 -1.39
C SER A 72 3.57 -14.66 -0.70
N LEU A 73 4.12 -13.45 -0.48
CA LEU A 73 3.38 -12.32 0.08
C LEU A 73 2.23 -11.90 -0.85
N GLY A 74 2.44 -11.96 -2.17
CA GLY A 74 1.40 -11.67 -3.17
C GLY A 74 0.30 -12.73 -3.27
N ARG A 75 0.60 -13.99 -2.92
CA ARG A 75 -0.36 -15.11 -2.95
C ARG A 75 -1.12 -15.36 -1.65
N GLY A 76 -0.72 -14.76 -0.53
CA GLY A 76 -1.37 -14.97 0.77
C GLY A 76 -1.08 -16.35 1.37
N GLU A 77 -2.03 -16.91 2.13
CA GLU A 77 -1.82 -18.17 2.89
C GLU A 77 -1.41 -19.35 2.00
N GLU A 78 -1.92 -19.43 0.77
CA GLU A 78 -1.56 -20.48 -0.20
C GLU A 78 -0.09 -20.39 -0.64
N GLY A 79 0.47 -19.19 -0.70
CA GLY A 79 1.88 -18.96 -1.01
C GLY A 79 2.84 -19.49 0.07
N PHE A 80 2.41 -19.45 1.33
CA PHE A 80 3.19 -19.95 2.47
C PHE A 80 3.32 -21.48 2.46
N PHE A 81 2.23 -22.19 2.16
CA PHE A 81 2.24 -23.66 2.11
C PHE A 81 2.97 -24.21 0.88
N ALA A 82 2.87 -23.52 -0.27
CA ALA A 82 3.57 -23.91 -1.49
C ALA A 82 5.10 -23.91 -1.32
N GLY A 83 5.66 -22.95 -0.58
CA GLY A 83 7.11 -22.88 -0.31
C GLY A 83 7.62 -24.00 0.62
N ASN A 84 6.79 -24.48 1.55
CA ASN A 84 7.15 -25.54 2.49
C ASN A 84 6.88 -26.95 1.94
N GLY A 85 5.96 -27.11 0.98
CA GLY A 85 5.65 -28.39 0.34
C GLY A 85 6.71 -28.91 -0.63
N LEU A 86 7.60 -28.04 -1.15
CA LEU A 86 8.72 -28.41 -2.04
C LEU A 86 9.95 -28.91 -1.28
N ARG A 87 9.88 -29.01 0.05
CA ARG A 87 10.98 -29.43 0.95
C ARG A 87 10.79 -30.84 1.52
N GLN A 88 9.80 -31.60 1.06
CA GLN A 88 9.59 -33.02 1.41
C GLN A 88 9.93 -33.94 0.24
#